data_AF-A0A087DX15-F1
#
_entry.id   AF-A0A087DX15-F1
#
_cell.length_a   1.000
_cell.length_b   1.000
_cell.length_c   1.000
_cell.angle_alpha   90.00
_cell.angle_beta   90.00
_cell.angle_gamma   90.00
#
_symmetry.space_group_name_H-M   'P 1'
#
loop_
_entity.id
_entity.type
_entity.pdbx_description
1 polymer ?
#
loop_
_entity_poly.entity_id
_entity_poly.type
_entity_poly.pdbx_seq_one_letter_code
_entity_poly.pdbx_strand_id
1 'polypeptide(L)'
;MTQPKEQSNEGSTRIRPAAVAGAFYPADRVALQRMIDGQLDYGRELVAKLAGAAANPLPQGAPKAVIVPHAGYVYSGTTAALAYALLERGRGRITRAVIVGPTHRVAVRGVAAPSADAFATPLGVVSIDTDAEKRALEQAPALIVNDPTHAREHAVEVQIPFLQTVLGPDIEIVPLNAGDASPREVGDVLRALWGGPETVIVISSDLSHYHPQEYARALDDATIDAIGRLDGPIRPNRACGAYPVNGLLDVLTRGLAPADPAGSSADGPAGTAGAASSFTMRLLGRSTSGDDGVVAIAGEERPAMRNPDEAVVGYASFAVWEDDDHPQSLRRQPPTLCATCAMRTAMEQATGLFHPAGTTCAVCAAMEQATGLFHPAGATCAPTPLMPSPTRTTPSLPTPMTSIPMTPTPTSRTATCCCGWLGRRSASISGWMTVARNPRIP
;
A
#
# COMPACT_ATOMS: atom_id res chain seq x y z
N MET A 1 57.52 11.77 -36.29
CA MET A 1 56.05 11.93 -36.25
C MET A 1 55.56 11.39 -34.93
N THR A 2 55.16 12.25 -34.01
CA THR A 2 54.46 11.87 -32.77
C THR A 2 53.00 11.56 -33.14
N GLN A 3 52.49 10.39 -32.77
CA GLN A 3 51.04 10.14 -32.86
C GLN A 3 50.30 11.00 -31.82
N PRO A 4 49.11 11.53 -32.14
CA PRO A 4 48.25 12.14 -31.13
C PRO A 4 47.91 11.09 -30.06
N LYS A 5 47.90 11.48 -28.79
CA LYS A 5 47.27 10.66 -27.75
C LYS A 5 45.77 10.60 -28.03
N GLU A 6 45.17 9.42 -27.88
CA GLU A 6 43.72 9.31 -27.79
C GLU A 6 43.24 10.16 -26.62
N GLN A 7 42.27 11.03 -26.89
CA GLN A 7 41.58 11.78 -25.84
C GLN A 7 40.60 10.82 -25.17
N SER A 8 40.82 10.54 -23.88
CA SER A 8 39.89 9.77 -23.07
C SER A 8 38.54 10.48 -23.06
N ASN A 9 37.53 9.84 -23.67
CA ASN A 9 36.17 10.36 -23.72
C ASN A 9 35.51 10.20 -22.34
N GLU A 10 35.70 11.19 -21.47
CA GLU A 10 35.01 11.27 -20.18
C GLU A 10 33.49 11.30 -20.44
N GLY A 11 32.81 10.23 -20.00
CA GLY A 11 31.47 9.89 -20.50
C GLY A 11 30.42 10.94 -20.15
N SER A 12 29.71 11.44 -21.17
CA SER A 12 28.57 12.34 -20.98
C SER A 12 27.44 11.66 -20.20
N THR A 13 27.01 12.25 -19.09
CA THR A 13 25.89 11.79 -18.26
C THR A 13 24.64 11.54 -19.11
N ARG A 14 24.11 10.32 -19.06
CA ARG A 14 22.95 9.88 -19.85
C ARG A 14 21.67 10.26 -19.11
N ILE A 15 21.14 11.43 -19.44
CA ILE A 15 19.92 11.96 -18.83
C ILE A 15 18.69 11.44 -19.60
N ARG A 16 17.79 10.75 -18.90
CA ARG A 16 16.47 10.36 -19.42
C ARG A 16 15.53 11.59 -19.37
N PRO A 17 15.05 12.12 -20.52
CA PRO A 17 14.24 13.35 -20.54
C PRO A 17 12.83 13.12 -19.99
N ALA A 18 12.14 14.17 -19.52
CA ALA A 18 10.72 14.10 -19.17
C ALA A 18 9.89 13.63 -20.38
N ALA A 19 9.08 12.59 -20.21
CA ALA A 19 8.28 11.99 -21.28
C ALA A 19 6.83 12.46 -21.27
N VAL A 20 6.31 12.94 -20.13
CA VAL A 20 4.92 13.37 -19.94
C VAL A 20 4.76 14.79 -19.35
N ALA A 21 5.85 15.56 -19.20
CA ALA A 21 5.77 17.00 -18.95
C ALA A 21 4.91 17.70 -20.01
N GLY A 22 3.95 18.52 -19.58
CA GLY A 22 2.95 19.18 -20.42
C GLY A 22 1.71 18.32 -20.74
N ALA A 23 1.68 17.06 -20.30
CA ALA A 23 0.54 16.15 -20.48
C ALA A 23 -0.02 15.61 -19.15
N PHE A 24 0.83 15.16 -18.23
CA PHE A 24 0.42 14.67 -16.90
C PHE A 24 0.58 15.73 -15.81
N TYR A 25 1.53 16.64 -15.98
CA TYR A 25 1.81 17.76 -15.08
C TYR A 25 2.36 18.94 -15.92
N PRO A 26 2.33 20.20 -15.46
CA PRO A 26 2.80 21.35 -16.25
C PRO A 26 4.26 21.24 -16.71
N ALA A 27 4.54 21.60 -17.97
CA ALA A 27 5.91 21.68 -18.50
C ALA A 27 6.67 22.94 -18.06
N ASP A 28 5.96 23.99 -17.63
CA ASP A 28 6.57 25.17 -17.02
C ASP A 28 6.89 24.93 -15.54
N ARG A 29 8.08 25.36 -15.11
CA ARG A 29 8.61 25.15 -13.76
C ARG A 29 7.78 25.86 -12.69
N VAL A 30 7.30 27.08 -12.96
CA VAL A 30 6.57 27.90 -11.98
C VAL A 30 5.13 27.39 -11.83
N ALA A 31 4.49 27.02 -12.94
CA ALA A 31 3.17 26.37 -12.94
C ALA A 31 3.21 24.99 -12.27
N LEU A 32 4.27 24.20 -12.50
CA LEU A 32 4.45 22.90 -11.85
C LEU A 32 4.63 23.05 -10.33
N GLN A 33 5.54 23.94 -9.89
CA GLN A 33 5.76 24.17 -8.47
C GLN A 33 4.48 24.64 -7.77
N ARG A 34 3.80 25.67 -8.31
CA ARG A 34 2.53 26.17 -7.75
C ARG A 34 1.44 25.08 -7.66
N MET A 35 1.38 24.16 -8.64
CA MET A 35 0.43 23.05 -8.61
C MET A 35 0.75 22.08 -7.47
N ILE A 36 2.03 21.70 -7.33
CA ILE A 36 2.49 20.81 -6.25
C ILE A 36 2.31 21.47 -4.88
N ASP A 37 2.68 22.74 -4.73
CA ASP A 37 2.59 23.48 -3.46
C ASP A 37 1.15 23.48 -2.94
N GLY A 38 0.18 23.86 -3.77
CA GLY A 38 -1.24 23.88 -3.38
C GLY A 38 -1.84 22.50 -3.12
N GLN A 39 -1.33 21.45 -3.79
CA GLN A 39 -1.71 20.07 -3.49
C GLN A 39 -1.10 19.58 -2.18
N LEU A 40 0.14 19.97 -1.87
CA LEU A 40 0.78 19.69 -0.59
C LEU A 40 0.13 20.44 0.57
N ASP A 41 -0.30 21.70 0.40
CA ASP A 41 -1.05 22.42 1.43
C ASP A 41 -2.35 21.71 1.79
N TYR A 42 -3.14 21.30 0.79
CA TYR A 42 -4.33 20.46 1.01
C TYR A 42 -3.97 19.11 1.64
N GLY A 43 -2.88 18.47 1.21
CA GLY A 43 -2.35 17.24 1.80
C GLY A 43 -1.98 17.40 3.29
N ARG A 44 -1.36 18.53 3.67
CA ARG A 44 -1.00 18.87 5.05
C ARG A 44 -2.23 19.07 5.92
N GLU A 45 -3.26 19.76 5.42
CA GLU A 45 -4.55 19.89 6.13
C GLU A 45 -5.21 18.54 6.41
N LEU A 46 -5.25 17.65 5.41
CA LEU A 46 -5.84 16.32 5.54
C LEU A 46 -5.01 15.40 6.46
N VAL A 47 -3.67 15.48 6.39
CA VAL A 47 -2.76 14.77 7.31
C VAL A 47 -2.91 15.28 8.74
N ALA A 48 -3.17 16.58 8.96
CA ALA A 48 -3.45 17.12 10.29
C ALA A 48 -4.78 16.58 10.86
N LYS A 49 -5.84 16.46 10.04
CA LYS A 49 -7.11 15.82 10.43
C LYS A 49 -6.90 14.35 10.81
N LEU A 50 -6.19 13.58 9.99
CA LEU A 50 -5.82 12.18 10.28
C LEU A 50 -5.03 12.05 11.59
N ALA A 51 -4.05 12.92 11.82
CA ALA A 51 -3.25 12.90 13.05
C ALA A 51 -4.05 13.29 14.31
N GLY A 52 -5.10 14.11 14.16
CA GLY A 52 -6.04 14.48 15.22
C GLY A 52 -7.09 13.40 15.56
N ALA A 53 -7.18 12.31 14.79
CA ALA A 53 -8.15 11.25 15.01
C ALA A 53 -7.79 10.38 16.23
N ALA A 54 -8.32 10.75 17.40
CA ALA A 54 -7.96 10.20 18.71
C ALA A 54 -8.04 8.66 18.86
N ALA A 55 -8.75 7.96 17.97
CA ALA A 55 -8.88 6.49 18.01
C ALA A 55 -7.68 5.74 17.39
N ASN A 56 -6.93 6.35 16.46
CA ASN A 56 -5.82 5.71 15.74
C ASN A 56 -4.87 6.77 15.14
N PRO A 57 -4.08 7.50 15.97
CA PRO A 57 -3.17 8.51 15.48
C PRO A 57 -2.12 7.90 14.53
N LEU A 58 -1.72 8.66 13.51
CA LEU A 58 -0.64 8.27 12.61
C LEU A 58 0.68 8.10 13.40
N PRO A 59 1.53 7.09 13.09
CA PRO A 59 2.82 6.91 13.74
C PRO A 59 3.72 8.14 13.61
N GLN A 60 4.70 8.25 14.51
CA GLN A 60 5.69 9.33 14.48
C GLN A 60 6.74 9.10 13.39
N GLY A 61 7.52 10.15 13.06
CA GLY A 61 8.51 10.09 12.00
C GLY A 61 7.93 9.96 10.60
N ALA A 62 8.83 9.84 9.62
CA ALA A 62 8.48 9.64 8.21
C ALA A 62 8.13 8.17 7.92
N PRO A 63 7.15 7.90 7.03
CA PRO A 63 6.95 6.57 6.46
C PRO A 63 8.23 5.99 5.84
N LYS A 64 8.39 4.67 5.98
CA LYS A 64 9.44 3.87 5.32
C LYS A 64 9.05 3.51 3.89
N ALA A 65 7.77 3.25 3.65
CA ALA A 65 7.20 3.06 2.32
C ALA A 65 5.88 3.81 2.15
N VAL A 66 5.53 4.17 0.91
CA VAL A 66 4.24 4.75 0.54
C VAL A 66 3.68 4.09 -0.72
N ILE A 67 2.34 4.07 -0.85
CA ILE A 67 1.66 3.78 -2.11
C ILE A 67 0.98 5.07 -2.58
N VAL A 68 1.17 5.43 -3.85
CA VAL A 68 0.69 6.69 -4.45
C VAL A 68 0.21 6.49 -5.90
N PRO A 69 -0.80 7.25 -6.35
CA PRO A 69 -1.32 7.19 -7.72
C PRO A 69 -0.36 7.82 -8.76
N HIS A 70 -0.66 7.66 -10.06
CA HIS A 70 0.14 8.19 -11.17
C HIS A 70 -0.64 8.70 -12.40
N ALA A 71 -1.96 8.80 -12.37
CA ALA A 71 -2.68 9.64 -13.32
C ALA A 71 -2.17 11.11 -13.31
N GLY A 72 -2.60 11.92 -14.27
CA GLY A 72 -2.23 13.34 -14.32
C GLY A 72 -2.60 14.08 -13.03
N TYR A 73 -1.76 15.02 -12.59
CA TYR A 73 -1.86 15.70 -11.29
C TYR A 73 -3.21 16.37 -11.04
N VAL A 74 -3.91 16.80 -12.10
CA VAL A 74 -5.26 17.38 -12.01
C VAL A 74 -6.35 16.41 -11.52
N TYR A 75 -6.09 15.10 -11.57
CA TYR A 75 -7.01 14.05 -11.10
C TYR A 75 -6.54 13.41 -9.79
N SER A 76 -5.25 13.09 -9.67
CA SER A 76 -4.70 12.23 -8.62
C SER A 76 -3.75 12.93 -7.65
N GLY A 77 -3.27 14.14 -7.99
CA GLY A 77 -2.18 14.80 -7.27
C GLY A 77 -2.54 15.16 -5.82
N THR A 78 -3.80 15.49 -5.54
CA THR A 78 -4.32 15.69 -4.17
C THR A 78 -4.29 14.42 -3.33
N THR A 79 -4.55 13.25 -3.94
CA THR A 79 -4.45 11.95 -3.26
C THR A 79 -3.00 11.55 -3.02
N ALA A 80 -2.11 11.78 -3.99
CA ALA A 80 -0.67 11.55 -3.82
C ALA A 80 -0.07 12.45 -2.73
N ALA A 81 -0.52 13.71 -2.64
CA ALA A 81 -0.02 14.69 -1.67
C ALA A 81 -0.18 14.28 -0.20
N LEU A 82 -1.12 13.38 0.14
CA LEU A 82 -1.24 12.81 1.49
C LEU A 82 0.05 12.10 1.94
N ALA A 83 0.59 11.23 1.09
CA ALA A 83 1.86 10.56 1.36
C ALA A 83 3.03 11.53 1.33
N TYR A 84 3.08 12.43 0.35
CA TYR A 84 4.20 13.36 0.21
C TYR A 84 4.29 14.39 1.36
N ALA A 85 3.16 14.87 1.88
CA ALA A 85 3.12 15.69 3.10
C ALA A 85 3.61 14.92 4.35
N LEU A 86 3.45 13.59 4.41
CA LEU A 86 4.05 12.77 5.47
C LEU A 86 5.55 12.52 5.25
N LEU A 87 6.02 12.46 4.01
CA LEU A 87 7.45 12.33 3.70
C LEU A 87 8.26 13.59 4.04
N GLU A 88 7.64 14.78 4.15
CA GLU A 88 8.32 15.99 4.65
C GLU A 88 8.96 15.80 6.03
N ARG A 89 8.41 14.90 6.87
CA ARG A 89 8.98 14.50 8.16
C ARG A 89 10.36 13.82 8.06
N GLY A 90 10.77 13.43 6.84
CA GLY A 90 12.05 12.80 6.53
C GLY A 90 13.02 13.71 5.79
N ARG A 91 12.65 14.97 5.51
CA ARG A 91 13.53 15.96 4.84
C ARG A 91 14.85 16.08 5.60
N GLY A 92 15.98 16.00 4.88
CA GLY A 92 17.32 16.05 5.47
C GLY A 92 17.77 14.76 6.18
N ARG A 93 16.94 13.70 6.19
CA ARG A 93 17.32 12.34 6.62
C ARG A 93 17.22 11.34 5.46
N ILE A 94 16.14 11.39 4.69
CA ILE A 94 15.94 10.58 3.48
C ILE A 94 16.72 11.23 2.34
N THR A 95 17.67 10.49 1.76
CA THR A 95 18.51 10.92 0.62
C THR A 95 18.32 10.05 -0.61
N ARG A 96 17.66 8.88 -0.49
CA ARG A 96 17.34 7.96 -1.60
C ARG A 96 15.83 7.69 -1.66
N ALA A 97 15.26 7.73 -2.85
CA ALA A 97 13.88 7.27 -3.12
C ALA A 97 13.86 6.15 -4.16
N VAL A 98 13.50 4.94 -3.74
CA VAL A 98 13.30 3.78 -4.63
C VAL A 98 11.87 3.84 -5.15
N ILE A 99 11.68 4.08 -6.44
CA ILE A 99 10.36 4.34 -7.04
C ILE A 99 10.00 3.16 -7.94
N VAL A 100 8.96 2.39 -7.61
CA VAL A 100 8.55 1.21 -8.40
C VAL A 100 7.15 1.39 -8.98
N GLY A 101 7.07 1.54 -10.30
CA GLY A 101 5.81 1.61 -11.06
C GLY A 101 5.55 0.36 -11.92
N PRO A 102 4.36 0.20 -12.50
CA PRO A 102 4.08 -0.81 -13.52
C PRO A 102 4.57 -0.40 -14.91
N THR A 103 4.68 -1.38 -15.81
CA THR A 103 4.85 -1.14 -17.26
C THR A 103 3.51 -1.04 -18.01
N HIS A 104 3.20 0.14 -18.55
CA HIS A 104 2.07 0.38 -19.46
C HIS A 104 2.47 0.36 -20.95
N ARG A 105 3.74 0.69 -21.26
CA ARG A 105 4.19 0.89 -22.66
C ARG A 105 4.93 -0.30 -23.27
N VAL A 106 5.80 -0.95 -22.51
CA VAL A 106 6.65 -2.05 -22.97
C VAL A 106 6.62 -3.14 -21.90
N ALA A 107 6.07 -4.30 -22.24
CA ALA A 107 6.03 -5.44 -21.33
C ALA A 107 7.44 -5.96 -21.04
N VAL A 108 7.69 -6.35 -19.80
CA VAL A 108 8.93 -6.98 -19.32
C VAL A 108 8.60 -8.15 -18.40
N ARG A 109 9.49 -9.13 -18.29
CA ARG A 109 9.45 -10.17 -17.25
C ARG A 109 10.44 -9.76 -16.16
N GLY A 110 9.99 -9.71 -14.91
CA GLY A 110 10.78 -9.19 -13.78
C GLY A 110 10.61 -7.68 -13.58
N VAL A 111 11.64 -7.05 -13.02
CA VAL A 111 11.72 -5.62 -12.71
C VAL A 111 12.83 -4.99 -13.56
N ALA A 112 12.58 -3.80 -14.10
CA ALA A 112 13.49 -3.09 -14.99
C ALA A 112 14.03 -1.80 -14.37
N ALA A 113 15.35 -1.70 -14.21
CA ALA A 113 16.09 -0.45 -14.09
C ALA A 113 16.35 0.16 -15.49
N PRO A 114 16.57 1.48 -15.61
CA PRO A 114 17.13 2.07 -16.83
C PRO A 114 18.63 1.73 -16.93
N SER A 115 19.28 2.15 -18.00
CA SER A 115 20.75 2.32 -18.00
C SER A 115 21.16 3.78 -17.72
N ALA A 116 20.22 4.72 -17.74
CA ALA A 116 20.43 6.16 -17.54
C ALA A 116 21.13 6.50 -16.21
N ASP A 117 21.84 7.62 -16.18
CA ASP A 117 22.57 8.12 -15.00
C ASP A 117 21.74 9.15 -14.20
N ALA A 118 20.71 9.75 -14.82
CA ALA A 118 19.84 10.76 -14.22
C ALA A 118 18.49 10.88 -14.97
N PHE A 119 17.46 11.43 -14.33
CA PHE A 119 16.18 11.81 -14.96
C PHE A 119 16.02 13.34 -14.96
N ALA A 120 15.40 13.91 -16.00
CA ALA A 120 15.06 15.34 -16.04
C ALA A 120 13.57 15.59 -15.73
N THR A 121 13.29 16.58 -14.87
CA THR A 121 11.95 17.18 -14.69
C THR A 121 12.00 18.69 -14.95
N PRO A 122 10.86 19.41 -15.06
CA PRO A 122 10.85 20.87 -15.12
C PRO A 122 11.36 21.55 -13.83
N LEU A 123 11.39 20.85 -12.69
CA LEU A 123 11.95 21.39 -11.44
C LEU A 123 13.48 21.34 -11.43
N GLY A 124 14.06 20.28 -12.00
CA GLY A 124 15.51 20.07 -12.16
C GLY A 124 15.84 18.65 -12.64
N VAL A 125 17.12 18.41 -12.92
CA VAL A 125 17.65 17.03 -13.10
C VAL A 125 17.79 16.37 -11.73
N VAL A 126 17.52 15.07 -11.64
CA VAL A 126 17.68 14.24 -10.45
C VAL A 126 18.62 13.07 -10.76
N SER A 127 19.59 12.80 -9.89
CA SER A 127 20.57 11.72 -10.07
C SER A 127 19.96 10.35 -9.78
N ILE A 128 20.43 9.31 -10.48
CA ILE A 128 20.15 7.92 -10.12
C ILE A 128 21.28 7.40 -9.23
N ASP A 129 20.95 6.74 -8.11
CA ASP A 129 21.93 5.98 -7.34
C ASP A 129 22.25 4.67 -8.08
N THR A 130 23.10 4.79 -9.10
CA THR A 130 23.52 3.66 -9.92
C THR A 130 24.30 2.61 -9.13
N ASP A 131 24.85 2.95 -7.96
CA ASP A 131 25.55 1.98 -7.10
C ASP A 131 24.57 1.14 -6.26
N ALA A 132 23.42 1.70 -5.85
CA ALA A 132 22.30 0.90 -5.34
C ALA A 132 21.74 -0.03 -6.41
N GLU A 133 21.56 0.44 -7.65
CA GLU A 133 21.12 -0.40 -8.76
C GLU A 133 22.09 -1.56 -9.05
N LYS A 134 23.41 -1.30 -9.10
CA LYS A 134 24.43 -2.36 -9.28
C LYS A 134 24.36 -3.42 -8.16
N ARG A 135 24.31 -2.99 -6.89
CA ARG A 135 24.17 -3.92 -5.75
C ARG A 135 22.88 -4.74 -5.80
N ALA A 136 21.78 -4.15 -6.25
CA ALA A 136 20.50 -4.84 -6.39
C ALA A 136 20.50 -5.84 -7.56
N LEU A 137 21.14 -5.51 -8.69
CA LEU A 137 21.32 -6.40 -9.84
C LEU A 137 22.13 -7.66 -9.48
N GLU A 138 23.09 -7.54 -8.56
CA GLU A 138 23.86 -8.68 -8.03
C GLU A 138 23.05 -9.57 -7.08
N GLN A 139 22.06 -9.00 -6.36
CA GLN A 139 21.33 -9.68 -5.28
C GLN A 139 19.97 -10.26 -5.70
N ALA A 140 19.30 -9.64 -6.67
CA ALA A 140 17.93 -9.98 -7.05
C ALA A 140 17.85 -10.38 -8.54
N PRO A 141 17.88 -11.68 -8.89
CA PRO A 141 17.92 -12.16 -10.28
C PRO A 141 16.73 -11.78 -11.18
N ALA A 142 15.67 -11.20 -10.62
CA ALA A 142 14.53 -10.67 -11.35
C ALA A 142 14.69 -9.19 -11.75
N LEU A 143 15.71 -8.48 -11.24
CA LEU A 143 16.07 -7.14 -11.68
C LEU A 143 16.95 -7.23 -12.94
N ILE A 144 16.61 -6.45 -13.96
CA ILE A 144 17.37 -6.33 -15.21
C ILE A 144 17.47 -4.85 -15.64
N VAL A 145 18.41 -4.56 -16.55
CA VAL A 145 18.48 -3.25 -17.22
C VAL A 145 17.65 -3.29 -18.51
N ASN A 146 16.68 -2.38 -18.68
CA ASN A 146 15.80 -2.34 -19.84
C ASN A 146 15.26 -0.91 -20.13
N ASP A 147 16.08 -0.10 -20.81
CA ASP A 147 15.73 1.28 -21.23
C ASP A 147 14.39 1.43 -21.98
N PRO A 148 13.99 0.52 -22.90
CA PRO A 148 12.68 0.57 -23.54
C PRO A 148 11.49 0.68 -22.57
N THR A 149 11.58 0.09 -21.37
CA THR A 149 10.52 0.28 -20.35
C THR A 149 10.46 1.70 -19.82
N HIS A 150 11.59 2.39 -19.68
CA HIS A 150 11.67 3.73 -19.07
C HIS A 150 11.47 4.89 -20.06
N ALA A 151 11.73 4.66 -21.35
CA ALA A 151 11.81 5.71 -22.37
C ALA A 151 10.51 6.52 -22.57
N ARG A 152 9.34 5.92 -22.37
CA ARG A 152 8.00 6.56 -22.51
C ARG A 152 7.03 6.23 -21.38
N GLU A 153 7.49 5.57 -20.31
CA GLU A 153 6.67 5.26 -19.15
C GLU A 153 6.55 6.47 -18.21
N HIS A 154 5.44 6.54 -17.48
CA HIS A 154 5.04 7.72 -16.71
C HIS A 154 4.92 7.46 -15.21
N ALA A 155 4.60 6.22 -14.80
CA ALA A 155 4.29 5.87 -13.41
C ALA A 155 5.37 6.31 -12.42
N VAL A 156 6.64 6.09 -12.76
CA VAL A 156 7.82 6.55 -12.00
C VAL A 156 8.05 8.05 -12.16
N GLU A 157 8.00 8.58 -13.39
CA GLU A 157 8.31 9.99 -13.69
C GLU A 157 7.47 10.97 -12.87
N VAL A 158 6.16 10.72 -12.76
CA VAL A 158 5.24 11.65 -12.10
C VAL A 158 5.42 11.70 -10.57
N GLN A 159 6.20 10.80 -9.97
CA GLN A 159 6.55 10.83 -8.54
C GLN A 159 7.70 11.80 -8.23
N ILE A 160 8.57 12.05 -9.22
CA ILE A 160 9.83 12.77 -9.01
C ILE A 160 9.63 14.25 -8.63
N PRO A 161 8.74 15.04 -9.26
CA PRO A 161 8.55 16.44 -8.87
C PRO A 161 8.05 16.62 -7.43
N PHE A 162 7.20 15.70 -6.94
CA PHE A 162 6.79 15.68 -5.54
C PHE A 162 7.99 15.40 -4.62
N LEU A 163 8.80 14.38 -4.91
CA LEU A 163 10.00 14.04 -4.13
C LEU A 163 11.03 15.19 -4.08
N GLN A 164 11.33 15.81 -5.24
CA GLN A 164 12.19 16.99 -5.33
C GLN A 164 11.66 18.15 -4.46
N THR A 165 10.34 18.30 -4.35
CA THR A 165 9.71 19.32 -3.48
C THR A 165 9.80 18.96 -2.00
N VAL A 166 9.39 17.73 -1.60
CA VAL A 166 9.21 17.37 -0.18
C VAL A 166 10.47 16.88 0.55
N LEU A 167 11.47 16.37 -0.18
CA LEU A 167 12.75 15.93 0.39
C LEU A 167 13.90 16.90 0.05
N GLY A 168 13.90 17.47 -1.16
CA GLY A 168 14.88 18.47 -1.60
C GLY A 168 15.43 18.17 -3.00
N PRO A 169 16.20 19.09 -3.59
CA PRO A 169 16.76 18.91 -4.94
C PRO A 169 17.85 17.83 -5.00
N ASP A 170 18.55 17.60 -3.88
CA ASP A 170 19.70 16.69 -3.76
C ASP A 170 19.29 15.23 -3.47
N ILE A 171 18.01 14.88 -3.66
CA ILE A 171 17.50 13.52 -3.54
C ILE A 171 18.00 12.64 -4.69
N GLU A 172 18.50 11.44 -4.40
CA GLU A 172 18.81 10.43 -5.42
C GLU A 172 17.62 9.48 -5.61
N ILE A 173 17.42 8.98 -6.82
CA ILE A 173 16.35 8.02 -7.13
C ILE A 173 16.90 6.66 -7.54
N VAL A 174 16.10 5.62 -7.32
CA VAL A 174 16.27 4.30 -7.96
C VAL A 174 14.97 3.99 -8.73
N PRO A 175 14.87 4.36 -10.02
CA PRO A 175 13.65 4.26 -10.82
C PRO A 175 13.46 2.87 -11.41
N LEU A 176 12.39 2.17 -11.02
CA LEU A 176 12.11 0.80 -11.40
C LEU A 176 10.72 0.62 -12.03
N ASN A 177 10.63 -0.16 -13.09
CA ASN A 177 9.35 -0.61 -13.66
C ASN A 177 9.19 -2.13 -13.48
N ALA A 178 8.22 -2.55 -12.68
CA ALA A 178 7.86 -3.96 -12.53
C ALA A 178 6.84 -4.36 -13.61
N GLY A 179 7.21 -5.36 -14.42
CA GLY A 179 6.32 -6.02 -15.37
C GLY A 179 5.78 -7.32 -14.79
N ASP A 180 5.74 -8.36 -15.63
CA ASP A 180 5.32 -9.69 -15.21
C ASP A 180 6.30 -10.29 -14.19
N ALA A 181 5.91 -10.24 -12.91
CA ALA A 181 6.74 -10.68 -11.79
C ALA A 181 5.88 -11.27 -10.67
N SER A 182 6.39 -12.29 -9.99
CA SER A 182 5.77 -12.82 -8.78
C SER A 182 5.96 -11.84 -7.59
N PRO A 183 5.12 -11.92 -6.54
CA PRO A 183 5.28 -11.09 -5.34
C PRO A 183 6.67 -11.21 -4.73
N ARG A 184 7.23 -12.43 -4.65
CA ARG A 184 8.60 -12.67 -4.16
C ARG A 184 9.66 -12.02 -5.06
N GLU A 185 9.56 -12.13 -6.39
CA GLU A 185 10.56 -11.54 -7.29
C GLU A 185 10.66 -10.01 -7.14
N VAL A 186 9.54 -9.32 -6.95
CA VAL A 186 9.56 -7.87 -6.68
C VAL A 186 9.95 -7.59 -5.23
N GLY A 187 9.51 -8.42 -4.28
CA GLY A 187 9.87 -8.31 -2.87
C GLY A 187 11.37 -8.47 -2.61
N ASP A 188 12.04 -9.40 -3.30
CA ASP A 188 13.49 -9.62 -3.19
C ASP A 188 14.28 -8.43 -3.78
N VAL A 189 13.78 -7.77 -4.83
CA VAL A 189 14.32 -6.48 -5.32
C VAL A 189 14.14 -5.37 -4.28
N LEU A 190 12.96 -5.28 -3.64
CA LEU A 190 12.70 -4.31 -2.58
C LEU A 190 13.53 -4.57 -1.32
N ARG A 191 13.86 -5.83 -0.99
CA ARG A 191 14.78 -6.19 0.12
C ARG A 191 16.20 -5.69 -0.17
N ALA A 192 16.73 -5.98 -1.36
CA ALA A 192 18.06 -5.53 -1.79
C ALA A 192 18.20 -3.99 -1.80
N LEU A 193 17.09 -3.28 -1.98
CA LEU A 193 17.02 -1.82 -2.02
C LEU A 193 16.39 -1.17 -0.77
N TRP A 194 16.08 -1.93 0.30
CA TRP A 194 15.29 -1.40 1.42
C TRP A 194 15.99 -0.23 2.12
N GLY A 195 17.29 -0.37 2.39
CA GLY A 195 18.10 0.64 3.08
C GLY A 195 17.64 0.97 4.51
N GLY A 196 18.32 1.92 5.15
CA GLY A 196 17.99 2.41 6.48
C GLY A 196 17.07 3.64 6.46
N PRO A 197 17.15 4.53 7.46
CA PRO A 197 16.36 5.78 7.51
C PRO A 197 16.63 6.76 6.36
N GLU A 198 17.68 6.54 5.57
CA GLU A 198 18.04 7.32 4.38
C GLU A 198 17.27 6.94 3.11
N THR A 199 16.60 5.78 3.10
CA THR A 199 15.90 5.26 1.92
C THR A 199 14.40 5.14 2.14
N VAL A 200 13.60 5.74 1.24
CA VAL A 200 12.14 5.56 1.17
C VAL A 200 11.75 4.71 -0.05
N ILE A 201 10.74 3.86 0.11
CA ILE A 201 10.12 3.10 -0.98
C ILE A 201 8.84 3.80 -1.45
N VAL A 202 8.71 4.06 -2.75
CA VAL A 202 7.54 4.70 -3.39
C VAL A 202 6.93 3.73 -4.39
N ILE A 203 5.85 3.07 -4.00
CA ILE A 203 5.08 2.18 -4.87
C ILE A 203 4.04 2.99 -5.63
N SER A 204 4.07 2.91 -6.96
CA SER A 204 3.20 3.72 -7.82
C SER A 204 2.06 2.90 -8.42
N SER A 205 0.81 3.23 -8.08
CA SER A 205 -0.40 2.56 -8.58
C SER A 205 -1.66 3.42 -8.48
N ASP A 206 -2.35 3.57 -9.61
CA ASP A 206 -3.80 3.80 -9.62
C ASP A 206 -4.57 2.49 -9.35
N LEU A 207 -5.88 2.55 -9.08
CA LEU A 207 -6.75 1.41 -8.76
C LEU A 207 -7.56 0.94 -9.99
N SER A 208 -8.89 0.86 -9.90
CA SER A 208 -9.75 0.44 -11.01
C SER A 208 -9.82 1.51 -12.10
N HIS A 209 -10.13 1.10 -13.34
CA HIS A 209 -9.98 1.95 -14.54
C HIS A 209 -11.22 1.89 -15.44
N TYR A 210 -11.73 3.07 -15.82
CA TYR A 210 -12.82 3.27 -16.80
C TYR A 210 -14.11 2.50 -16.48
N HIS A 211 -14.42 2.37 -15.20
CA HIS A 211 -15.69 1.83 -14.70
C HIS A 211 -16.63 2.96 -14.27
N PRO A 212 -17.96 2.77 -14.36
CA PRO A 212 -18.95 3.67 -13.75
C PRO A 212 -18.60 3.97 -12.29
N GLN A 213 -18.68 5.22 -11.86
CA GLN A 213 -18.19 5.70 -10.56
C GLN A 213 -18.69 4.88 -9.37
N GLU A 214 -19.94 4.42 -9.37
CA GLU A 214 -20.47 3.55 -8.31
C GLU A 214 -19.74 2.20 -8.24
N TYR A 215 -19.59 1.54 -9.40
CA TYR A 215 -18.91 0.26 -9.52
C TYR A 215 -17.39 0.38 -9.28
N ALA A 216 -16.78 1.46 -9.77
CA ALA A 216 -15.38 1.80 -9.53
C ALA A 216 -15.10 1.93 -8.03
N ARG A 217 -15.88 2.75 -7.30
CA ARG A 217 -15.73 2.91 -5.85
C ARG A 217 -15.86 1.58 -5.10
N ALA A 218 -16.81 0.73 -5.47
CA ALA A 218 -16.98 -0.60 -4.86
C ALA A 218 -15.80 -1.56 -5.16
N LEU A 219 -15.23 -1.52 -6.37
CA LEU A 219 -14.02 -2.26 -6.70
C LEU A 219 -12.79 -1.71 -5.98
N ASP A 220 -12.63 -0.39 -5.94
CA ASP A 220 -11.52 0.30 -5.28
C ASP A 220 -11.51 0.00 -3.79
N ASP A 221 -12.63 0.21 -3.09
CA ASP A 221 -12.72 0.04 -1.64
C ASP A 221 -12.46 -1.43 -1.24
N ALA A 222 -12.96 -2.41 -2.00
CA ALA A 222 -12.60 -3.82 -1.78
C ALA A 222 -11.14 -4.17 -2.14
N THR A 223 -10.44 -3.35 -2.94
CA THR A 223 -9.00 -3.51 -3.24
C THR A 223 -8.15 -2.83 -2.16
N ILE A 224 -8.58 -1.66 -1.69
CA ILE A 224 -8.01 -0.92 -0.55
C ILE A 224 -8.04 -1.78 0.71
N ASP A 225 -9.16 -2.44 0.97
CA ASP A 225 -9.36 -3.39 2.07
C ASP A 225 -8.38 -4.57 2.03
N ALA A 226 -8.12 -5.11 0.84
CA ALA A 226 -7.18 -6.21 0.65
C ALA A 226 -5.74 -5.74 0.93
N ILE A 227 -5.33 -4.63 0.32
CA ILE A 227 -4.01 -4.00 0.56
C ILE A 227 -3.81 -3.69 2.06
N GLY A 228 -4.81 -3.08 2.72
CA GLY A 228 -4.76 -2.73 4.13
C GLY A 228 -4.73 -3.92 5.10
N ARG A 229 -5.15 -5.12 4.66
CA ARG A 229 -5.02 -6.39 5.41
C ARG A 229 -3.78 -7.20 5.02
N LEU A 230 -2.94 -6.70 4.12
CA LEU A 230 -1.84 -7.42 3.47
C LEU A 230 -2.29 -8.69 2.72
N ASP A 231 -3.55 -8.69 2.25
CA ASP A 231 -4.24 -9.80 1.58
C ASP A 231 -4.01 -9.69 0.06
N GLY A 232 -3.38 -10.71 -0.54
CA GLY A 232 -2.93 -10.69 -1.93
C GLY A 232 -2.79 -12.08 -2.55
N PRO A 233 -2.47 -12.17 -3.86
CA PRO A 233 -2.04 -11.07 -4.72
C PRO A 233 -3.20 -10.23 -5.28
N ILE A 234 -3.01 -8.90 -5.25
CA ILE A 234 -3.81 -7.94 -6.01
C ILE A 234 -3.64 -8.23 -7.51
N ARG A 235 -4.72 -8.11 -8.29
CA ARG A 235 -4.73 -8.42 -9.74
C ARG A 235 -4.51 -7.14 -10.58
N PRO A 236 -3.82 -7.22 -11.74
CA PRO A 236 -3.62 -6.05 -12.61
C PRO A 236 -4.89 -5.35 -13.11
N ASN A 237 -6.06 -5.98 -13.06
CA ASN A 237 -7.36 -5.37 -13.37
C ASN A 237 -8.06 -4.72 -12.15
N ARG A 238 -7.39 -4.67 -11.00
CA ARG A 238 -7.85 -4.00 -9.76
C ARG A 238 -6.96 -2.81 -9.39
N ALA A 239 -5.69 -2.86 -9.80
CA ALA A 239 -4.70 -1.82 -9.65
C ALA A 239 -3.66 -2.00 -10.76
N CYS A 240 -3.32 -0.95 -11.50
CA CYS A 240 -2.33 -1.05 -12.59
C CYS A 240 -0.93 -1.43 -12.04
N GLY A 241 -0.56 -0.85 -10.89
CA GLY A 241 0.62 -1.19 -10.09
C GLY A 241 0.45 -2.43 -9.22
N ALA A 242 -0.40 -3.40 -9.59
CA ALA A 242 -0.56 -4.64 -8.84
C ALA A 242 0.78 -5.37 -8.60
N TYR A 243 1.69 -5.38 -9.57
CA TYR A 243 3.01 -6.00 -9.44
C TYR A 243 3.89 -5.35 -8.35
N PRO A 244 4.16 -4.03 -8.35
CA PRO A 244 4.92 -3.39 -7.27
C PRO A 244 4.17 -3.34 -5.93
N VAL A 245 2.84 -3.24 -5.92
CA VAL A 245 2.02 -3.41 -4.69
C VAL A 245 2.23 -4.79 -4.07
N ASN A 246 2.11 -5.86 -4.86
CA ASN A 246 2.33 -7.23 -4.39
C ASN A 246 3.77 -7.47 -3.90
N GLY A 247 4.76 -6.82 -4.53
CA GLY A 247 6.14 -6.82 -4.06
C GLY A 247 6.27 -6.27 -2.65
N LEU A 248 5.67 -5.10 -2.39
CA LEU A 248 5.63 -4.54 -1.03
C LEU A 248 4.89 -5.46 -0.07
N LEU A 249 3.73 -6.02 -0.44
CA LEU A 249 3.01 -6.95 0.43
C LEU A 249 3.83 -8.20 0.79
N ASP A 250 4.66 -8.74 -0.11
CA ASP A 250 5.59 -9.84 0.20
C ASP A 250 6.66 -9.43 1.23
N VAL A 251 7.19 -8.20 1.14
CA VAL A 251 8.12 -7.65 2.14
C VAL A 251 7.42 -7.49 3.50
N LEU A 252 6.24 -6.89 3.55
CA LEU A 252 5.53 -6.62 4.81
C LEU A 252 5.03 -7.89 5.50
N THR A 253 4.84 -9.00 4.77
CA THR A 253 4.37 -10.28 5.32
C THR A 253 5.48 -11.28 5.66
N ARG A 254 6.66 -11.19 5.01
CA ARG A 254 7.80 -12.09 5.28
C ARG A 254 8.98 -11.41 5.99
N GLY A 255 8.99 -10.09 6.07
CA GLY A 255 10.11 -9.31 6.58
C GLY A 255 11.24 -9.10 5.57
N LEU A 256 12.32 -8.49 6.07
CA LEU A 256 13.50 -8.06 5.30
C LEU A 256 14.55 -9.16 5.11
N ALA A 257 14.47 -10.26 5.86
CA ALA A 257 15.38 -11.38 5.70
C ALA A 257 15.32 -11.91 4.25
N PRO A 258 16.47 -12.16 3.60
CA PRO A 258 16.49 -12.84 2.30
C PRO A 258 15.74 -14.16 2.41
N ALA A 259 14.71 -14.36 1.58
CA ALA A 259 13.96 -15.60 1.60
C ALA A 259 14.89 -16.75 1.17
N ASP A 260 14.93 -17.82 1.96
CA ASP A 260 15.83 -18.97 1.76
C ASP A 260 15.70 -19.50 0.31
N PRO A 261 16.80 -19.77 -0.42
CA PRO A 261 16.72 -20.31 -1.78
C PRO A 261 16.25 -21.77 -1.79
N ALA A 262 16.38 -22.50 -0.68
CA ALA A 262 15.80 -23.81 -0.51
C ALA A 262 14.37 -23.69 0.07
N GLY A 263 13.37 -24.19 -0.66
CA GLY A 263 12.00 -24.35 -0.16
C GLY A 263 11.89 -25.50 0.85
N SER A 264 12.56 -25.39 2.00
CA SER A 264 12.47 -26.36 3.09
C SER A 264 11.07 -26.33 3.72
N SER A 265 10.51 -27.52 3.96
CA SER A 265 9.30 -27.66 4.74
C SER A 265 9.53 -27.18 6.17
N ALA A 266 8.52 -26.54 6.76
CA ALA A 266 8.56 -26.09 8.15
C ALA A 266 8.59 -27.27 9.14
N ASP A 267 9.78 -27.76 9.47
CA ASP A 267 10.11 -28.52 10.68
C ASP A 267 11.63 -28.55 10.87
N GLY A 268 12.15 -27.65 11.71
CA GLY A 268 13.57 -27.54 12.06
C GLY A 268 13.76 -26.62 13.26
N PRO A 269 14.67 -26.93 14.20
CA PRO A 269 14.84 -26.14 15.42
C PRO A 269 15.40 -24.75 15.10
N ALA A 270 14.89 -23.73 15.80
CA ALA A 270 15.18 -22.33 15.51
C ALA A 270 16.69 -22.01 15.61
N GLY A 271 17.33 -21.85 14.45
CA GLY A 271 18.50 -20.99 14.33
C GLY A 271 18.14 -19.56 14.78
N THR A 272 19.14 -18.77 15.17
CA THR A 272 18.95 -17.43 15.74
C THR A 272 18.21 -16.50 14.78
N ALA A 273 16.90 -16.38 14.95
CA ALA A 273 16.09 -15.43 14.22
C ALA A 273 16.58 -14.01 14.54
N GLY A 274 16.94 -13.25 13.51
CA GLY A 274 17.04 -11.80 13.63
C GLY A 274 15.68 -11.24 14.05
N ALA A 275 15.67 -10.09 14.73
CA ALA A 275 14.43 -9.43 15.11
C ALA A 275 13.56 -9.23 13.87
N ALA A 276 12.32 -9.75 13.91
CA ALA A 276 11.41 -9.62 12.79
C ALA A 276 10.84 -8.20 12.78
N SER A 277 11.32 -7.35 11.86
CA SER A 277 10.75 -6.01 11.60
C SER A 277 9.23 -6.14 11.49
N SER A 278 8.49 -5.48 12.38
CA SER A 278 7.05 -5.31 12.24
C SER A 278 6.75 -4.01 11.49
N PHE A 279 5.65 -4.00 10.76
CA PHE A 279 5.29 -2.91 9.86
C PHE A 279 3.88 -2.41 10.12
N THR A 280 3.76 -1.13 10.46
CA THR A 280 2.49 -0.45 10.65
C THR A 280 2.05 0.20 9.34
N MET A 281 1.18 -0.49 8.59
CA MET A 281 0.54 0.06 7.39
C MET A 281 -0.73 0.86 7.73
N ARG A 282 -0.99 1.95 6.99
CA ARG A 282 -2.21 2.76 7.06
C ARG A 282 -2.66 3.20 5.66
N LEU A 283 -3.95 3.10 5.40
CA LEU A 283 -4.60 3.96 4.40
C LEU A 283 -4.52 5.41 4.90
N LEU A 284 -4.24 6.35 4.00
CA LEU A 284 -4.31 7.78 4.28
C LEU A 284 -5.61 8.37 3.73
N GLY A 285 -5.95 8.04 2.49
CA GLY A 285 -7.16 8.54 1.83
C GLY A 285 -7.34 7.99 0.43
N ARG A 286 -8.50 8.31 -0.16
CA ARG A 286 -9.01 7.76 -1.41
C ARG A 286 -9.87 8.76 -2.17
N SER A 287 -9.89 8.64 -3.49
CA SER A 287 -10.79 9.39 -4.38
C SER A 287 -11.02 8.63 -5.70
N THR A 288 -11.67 9.28 -6.66
CA THR A 288 -11.75 8.89 -8.07
C THR A 288 -11.56 10.12 -8.94
N SER A 289 -11.30 9.96 -10.24
CA SER A 289 -11.23 11.10 -11.18
C SER A 289 -12.52 11.93 -11.26
N GLY A 290 -13.67 11.35 -10.90
CA GLY A 290 -14.97 12.03 -10.79
C GLY A 290 -15.28 12.61 -9.39
N ASP A 291 -14.28 12.71 -8.51
CA ASP A 291 -14.41 13.36 -7.19
C ASP A 291 -13.88 14.80 -7.21
N ASP A 292 -13.58 15.37 -8.39
CA ASP A 292 -13.05 16.73 -8.60
C ASP A 292 -11.77 17.05 -7.79
N GLY A 293 -10.95 16.04 -7.51
CA GLY A 293 -9.75 16.16 -6.68
C GLY A 293 -10.02 16.25 -5.18
N VAL A 294 -11.28 16.19 -4.72
CA VAL A 294 -11.63 16.04 -3.31
C VAL A 294 -11.24 14.64 -2.83
N VAL A 295 -10.53 14.56 -1.70
CA VAL A 295 -10.04 13.29 -1.14
C VAL A 295 -10.74 13.00 0.18
N ALA A 296 -11.34 11.81 0.30
CA ALA A 296 -11.84 11.31 1.56
C ALA A 296 -10.69 10.63 2.32
N ILE A 297 -10.38 11.10 3.52
CA ILE A 297 -9.35 10.48 4.35
C ILE A 297 -9.83 9.15 4.96
N ALA A 298 -8.89 8.34 5.45
CA ALA A 298 -9.19 7.05 6.05
C ALA A 298 -10.16 7.21 7.24
N GLY A 299 -11.33 6.55 7.14
CA GLY A 299 -12.41 6.65 8.12
C GLY A 299 -13.54 7.61 7.73
N GLU A 300 -13.35 8.47 6.73
CA GLU A 300 -14.40 9.33 6.18
C GLU A 300 -15.15 8.67 5.00
N GLU A 301 -16.38 9.10 4.79
CA GLU A 301 -17.19 8.77 3.61
C GLU A 301 -16.65 9.49 2.36
N ARG A 302 -16.81 8.88 1.18
CA ARG A 302 -16.47 9.53 -0.09
C ARG A 302 -17.48 10.66 -0.39
N PRO A 303 -17.07 11.77 -1.04
CA PRO A 303 -18.01 12.82 -1.45
C PRO A 303 -19.13 12.26 -2.33
N ALA A 304 -20.29 12.92 -2.34
CA ALA A 304 -21.44 12.50 -3.15
C ALA A 304 -21.06 12.39 -4.64
N MET A 305 -21.44 11.29 -5.28
CA MET A 305 -21.19 11.09 -6.72
C MET A 305 -22.00 12.11 -7.53
N ARG A 306 -21.33 12.86 -8.40
CA ARG A 306 -22.00 13.80 -9.31
C ARG A 306 -22.70 13.06 -10.47
N ASN A 307 -22.11 11.96 -10.91
CA ASN A 307 -22.61 11.13 -11.99
C ASN A 307 -22.17 9.66 -11.75
N PRO A 308 -23.07 8.77 -11.27
CA PRO A 308 -22.69 7.38 -10.96
C PRO A 308 -22.30 6.57 -12.20
N ASP A 309 -22.73 6.99 -13.39
CA ASP A 309 -22.41 6.37 -14.68
C ASP A 309 -21.10 6.90 -15.31
N GLU A 310 -20.41 7.86 -14.69
CA GLU A 310 -19.16 8.40 -15.21
C GLU A 310 -18.04 7.36 -15.17
N ALA A 311 -17.32 7.19 -16.28
CA ALA A 311 -16.20 6.25 -16.37
C ALA A 311 -14.94 6.85 -15.72
N VAL A 312 -14.68 6.49 -14.46
CA VAL A 312 -13.59 7.06 -13.64
C VAL A 312 -12.37 6.14 -13.54
N VAL A 313 -11.26 6.71 -13.05
CA VAL A 313 -10.11 5.96 -12.50
C VAL A 313 -10.08 6.14 -10.98
N GLY A 314 -9.82 5.06 -10.25
CA GLY A 314 -9.74 5.05 -8.79
C GLY A 314 -8.36 5.40 -8.23
N TYR A 315 -8.32 6.13 -7.11
CA TYR A 315 -7.07 6.52 -6.45
C TYR A 315 -7.10 6.23 -4.95
N ALA A 316 -5.97 5.80 -4.40
CA ALA A 316 -5.74 5.72 -2.97
C ALA A 316 -4.28 6.05 -2.64
N SER A 317 -4.03 6.50 -1.41
CA SER A 317 -2.68 6.64 -0.88
C SER A 317 -2.54 5.94 0.46
N PHE A 318 -1.42 5.24 0.63
CA PHE A 318 -1.07 4.51 1.85
C PHE A 318 0.33 4.93 2.33
N ALA A 319 0.56 4.77 3.62
CA ALA A 319 1.89 4.85 4.22
C ALA A 319 2.16 3.61 5.08
N VAL A 320 3.43 3.24 5.17
CA VAL A 320 3.96 2.16 6.00
C VAL A 320 5.09 2.71 6.83
N TRP A 321 5.04 2.48 8.13
CA TRP A 321 6.16 2.67 9.03
C TRP A 321 6.77 1.32 9.37
N GLU A 322 8.09 1.26 9.43
CA GLU A 322 8.79 0.18 10.12
C GLU A 322 8.74 0.53 11.61
N ASP A 323 8.28 -0.40 12.44
CA ASP A 323 8.23 -0.18 13.88
C ASP A 323 9.66 -0.32 14.43
N ASP A 324 10.24 0.74 14.98
CA ASP A 324 11.56 0.69 15.60
C ASP A 324 11.60 -0.43 16.67
N ASP A 325 12.65 -1.27 16.67
CA ASP A 325 12.91 -2.28 17.70
C ASP A 325 13.40 -1.62 19.00
N HIS A 326 12.52 -0.79 19.57
CA HIS A 326 12.69 -0.16 20.86
C HIS A 326 12.77 -1.26 21.92
N PRO A 327 13.85 -1.33 22.72
CA PRO A 327 13.95 -2.31 23.80
C PRO A 327 12.74 -2.11 24.74
N GLN A 328 12.16 -3.24 25.16
CA GLN A 328 10.74 -3.45 25.56
C GLN A 328 10.22 -2.69 26.81
N SER A 329 10.59 -1.43 26.97
CA SER A 329 10.25 -0.50 28.05
C SER A 329 8.82 0.01 27.99
N LEU A 330 8.16 -0.09 26.82
CA LEU A 330 6.74 0.24 26.61
C LEU A 330 5.94 -0.96 26.09
N ARG A 331 6.21 -2.17 26.61
CA ARG A 331 5.11 -3.14 26.79
C ARG A 331 4.00 -2.40 27.55
N ARG A 332 2.75 -2.50 27.05
CA ARG A 332 1.58 -1.94 27.74
C ARG A 332 1.66 -2.28 29.22
N GLN A 333 1.62 -1.29 30.11
CA GLN A 333 1.38 -1.56 31.52
C GLN A 333 0.06 -2.35 31.60
N PRO A 334 0.01 -3.51 32.28
CA PRO A 334 -1.28 -4.08 32.66
C PRO A 334 -2.02 -3.02 33.48
N PRO A 335 -3.36 -2.92 33.37
CA PRO A 335 -4.12 -1.81 33.93
C PRO A 335 -3.74 -1.57 35.38
N THR A 336 -3.23 -0.38 35.67
CA THR A 336 -2.57 -0.05 36.94
C THR A 336 -3.48 -0.42 38.10
N LEU A 337 -3.01 -1.34 38.94
CA LEU A 337 -3.71 -1.73 40.16
C LEU A 337 -4.07 -0.47 40.96
N CYS A 338 -5.34 -0.37 41.34
CA CYS A 338 -5.83 0.71 42.19
C CYS A 338 -4.93 0.85 43.44
N ALA A 339 -4.70 2.07 43.92
CA ALA A 339 -3.74 2.36 44.99
C ALA A 339 -3.89 1.47 46.23
N THR A 340 -5.13 1.07 46.54
CA THR A 340 -5.50 0.13 47.62
C THR A 340 -4.85 -1.26 47.46
N CYS A 341 -4.69 -1.76 46.24
CA CYS A 341 -4.00 -3.01 45.95
C CYS A 341 -2.47 -2.85 46.05
N ALA A 342 -1.91 -1.74 45.57
CA ALA A 342 -0.48 -1.47 45.66
C ALA A 342 0.02 -1.41 47.11
N MET A 343 -0.76 -0.80 48.02
CA MET A 343 -0.45 -0.82 49.46
C MET A 343 -0.48 -2.22 50.07
N ARG A 344 -1.38 -3.10 49.60
CA ARG A 344 -1.48 -4.47 50.14
C ARG A 344 -0.23 -5.29 49.83
N THR A 345 0.24 -5.26 48.57
CA THR A 345 1.46 -5.96 48.16
C THR A 345 2.69 -5.46 48.93
N ALA A 346 2.77 -4.16 49.23
CA ALA A 346 3.84 -3.59 50.04
C ALA A 346 3.83 -4.09 51.50
N MET A 347 2.65 -4.20 52.13
CA MET A 347 2.53 -4.76 53.49
C MET A 347 2.81 -6.26 53.55
N GLU A 348 2.37 -7.03 52.56
CA GLU A 348 2.62 -8.47 52.47
C GLU A 348 4.13 -8.77 52.33
N GLN A 349 4.83 -8.00 51.48
CA GLN A 349 6.30 -8.08 51.35
C GLN A 349 7.05 -7.63 52.61
N ALA A 350 6.52 -6.68 53.37
CA ALA A 350 7.16 -6.18 54.60
C ALA A 350 6.97 -7.07 55.84
N THR A 351 6.05 -8.05 55.81
CA THR A 351 5.66 -8.82 57.02
C THR A 351 5.77 -10.34 56.86
N GLY A 352 5.90 -10.87 55.64
CA GLY A 352 6.24 -12.28 55.40
C GLY A 352 5.15 -13.31 55.74
N LEU A 353 3.93 -12.86 56.08
CA LEU A 353 2.80 -13.73 56.42
C LEU A 353 1.87 -13.92 55.22
N PHE A 354 1.93 -15.10 54.59
CA PHE A 354 0.95 -15.50 53.59
C PHE A 354 -0.39 -15.88 54.24
N HIS A 355 -1.49 -15.45 53.62
CA HIS A 355 -2.83 -15.95 53.89
C HIS A 355 -3.42 -16.62 52.63
N PRO A 356 -4.24 -17.67 52.78
CA PRO A 356 -4.80 -18.39 51.64
C PRO A 356 -5.82 -17.53 50.87
N ALA A 357 -5.87 -17.71 49.55
CA ALA A 357 -6.81 -17.00 48.69
C ALA A 357 -8.27 -17.38 49.01
N GLY A 358 -9.13 -16.39 49.27
CA GLY A 358 -10.54 -16.63 49.56
C GLY A 358 -11.33 -15.49 50.22
N THR A 359 -10.69 -14.41 50.67
CA THR A 359 -11.37 -13.28 51.35
C THR A 359 -11.46 -12.03 50.48
N THR A 360 -12.68 -11.62 50.17
CA THR A 360 -13.00 -10.29 49.64
C THR A 360 -12.64 -9.20 50.66
N CYS A 361 -12.13 -8.07 50.19
CA CYS A 361 -11.81 -6.94 51.06
C CYS A 361 -13.10 -6.22 51.48
N ALA A 362 -13.27 -5.94 52.77
CA ALA A 362 -14.45 -5.23 53.29
C ALA A 362 -14.66 -3.83 52.67
N VAL A 363 -13.60 -3.22 52.13
CA VAL A 363 -13.67 -1.94 51.39
C VAL A 363 -14.49 -2.07 50.10
N CYS A 364 -14.47 -3.21 49.41
CA CYS A 364 -15.23 -3.40 48.18
C CYS A 364 -16.74 -3.45 48.45
N ALA A 365 -17.16 -4.20 49.48
CA ALA A 365 -18.56 -4.30 49.88
C ALA A 365 -19.14 -2.94 50.34
N ALA A 366 -18.31 -2.06 50.89
CA ALA A 366 -18.71 -0.70 51.25
C ALA A 366 -18.94 0.21 50.03
N MET A 367 -18.25 -0.02 48.91
CA MET A 367 -18.45 0.76 47.68
C MET A 367 -19.69 0.32 46.91
N GLU A 368 -20.02 -0.97 46.88
CA GLU A 368 -21.23 -1.47 46.21
C GLU A 368 -22.52 -0.89 46.82
N GLN A 369 -22.55 -0.70 48.16
CA GLN A 369 -23.67 -0.06 48.86
C GLN A 369 -23.77 1.46 48.62
N ALA A 370 -22.73 2.09 48.08
CA ALA A 370 -22.67 3.55 47.91
C ALA A 370 -23.01 4.04 46.49
N THR A 371 -22.88 3.18 45.46
CA THR A 371 -22.99 3.61 44.04
C THR A 371 -24.07 2.92 43.22
N GLY A 372 -24.62 1.78 43.68
CA GLY A 372 -25.87 1.20 43.15
C GLY A 372 -25.83 0.67 41.70
N LEU A 373 -24.64 0.53 41.09
CA LEU A 373 -24.49 0.10 39.69
C LEU A 373 -24.14 -1.40 39.59
N PHE A 374 -25.09 -2.20 39.14
CA PHE A 374 -24.91 -3.63 38.84
C PHE A 374 -24.42 -3.87 37.41
N HIS A 375 -23.43 -4.75 37.24
CA HIS A 375 -23.21 -5.50 36.00
C HIS A 375 -22.79 -6.95 36.29
N PRO A 376 -23.12 -7.91 35.42
CA PRO A 376 -23.03 -9.34 35.75
C PRO A 376 -21.60 -9.89 35.67
N ALA A 377 -21.20 -10.63 36.71
CA ALA A 377 -19.97 -11.43 36.70
C ALA A 377 -20.17 -12.76 35.97
N GLY A 378 -19.19 -13.21 35.19
CA GLY A 378 -19.34 -14.38 34.32
C GLY A 378 -18.03 -14.99 33.78
N ALA A 379 -16.94 -14.94 34.54
CA ALA A 379 -15.68 -15.60 34.16
C ALA A 379 -14.90 -16.10 35.39
N THR A 380 -14.87 -17.42 35.59
CA THR A 380 -14.04 -18.11 36.58
C THR A 380 -13.38 -19.32 35.93
N CYS A 381 -12.08 -19.51 36.17
CA CYS A 381 -11.29 -20.63 35.64
C CYS A 381 -10.60 -21.39 36.77
N ALA A 382 -11.00 -22.63 37.02
CA ALA A 382 -10.31 -23.65 37.82
C ALA A 382 -10.95 -25.04 37.52
N PRO A 383 -10.42 -26.19 37.98
CA PRO A 383 -9.68 -27.08 37.08
C PRO A 383 -10.26 -28.52 36.95
N THR A 384 -9.66 -29.31 36.06
CA THR A 384 -10.05 -30.70 35.71
C THR A 384 -9.93 -31.69 36.88
N PRO A 385 -10.81 -32.71 36.95
CA PRO A 385 -10.30 -34.08 36.87
C PRO A 385 -11.16 -35.10 36.07
N LEU A 386 -10.47 -36.13 35.56
CA LEU A 386 -10.88 -37.50 35.12
C LEU A 386 -12.34 -37.85 34.73
N MET A 387 -12.51 -38.32 33.47
CA MET A 387 -13.08 -39.61 32.97
C MET A 387 -14.41 -40.19 33.54
N PRO A 388 -15.23 -40.95 32.75
CA PRO A 388 -14.88 -41.71 31.53
C PRO A 388 -15.87 -41.63 30.31
N SER A 389 -15.49 -42.30 29.21
CA SER A 389 -16.27 -42.61 27.98
C SER A 389 -17.33 -43.72 28.18
N PRO A 390 -18.14 -44.19 27.18
CA PRO A 390 -18.26 -43.88 25.73
C PRO A 390 -19.73 -43.46 25.33
N THR A 391 -20.21 -43.29 24.07
CA THR A 391 -20.21 -44.16 22.85
C THR A 391 -20.56 -43.41 21.51
N ARG A 392 -20.45 -44.15 20.39
CA ARG A 392 -20.92 -43.87 18.99
C ARG A 392 -22.44 -43.56 18.90
N THR A 393 -23.08 -43.10 17.80
CA THR A 393 -22.81 -43.26 16.34
C THR A 393 -23.56 -42.19 15.48
N THR A 394 -23.22 -42.07 14.18
CA THR A 394 -23.99 -41.39 13.09
C THR A 394 -24.65 -42.45 12.16
N PRO A 395 -25.31 -42.17 11.00
CA PRO A 395 -25.72 -40.92 10.33
C PRO A 395 -27.19 -40.97 9.74
N SER A 396 -27.53 -40.08 8.77
CA SER A 396 -28.31 -40.34 7.51
C SER A 396 -29.51 -39.42 7.14
N LEU A 397 -29.81 -39.39 5.83
CA LEU A 397 -30.86 -38.68 5.04
C LEU A 397 -31.74 -39.76 4.34
N PRO A 398 -33.00 -39.53 3.84
CA PRO A 398 -33.30 -38.60 2.71
C PRO A 398 -34.77 -38.05 2.57
N THR A 399 -35.07 -37.51 1.38
CA THR A 399 -36.34 -37.00 0.75
C THR A 399 -37.37 -38.14 0.40
N PRO A 400 -38.63 -37.93 -0.13
CA PRO A 400 -39.09 -36.90 -1.12
C PRO A 400 -40.59 -36.43 -1.22
N MET A 401 -40.83 -35.44 -2.13
CA MET A 401 -42.13 -35.05 -2.80
C MET A 401 -43.31 -34.57 -1.91
N THR A 402 -44.47 -34.01 -2.35
CA THR A 402 -45.17 -33.70 -3.65
C THR A 402 -46.07 -32.42 -3.42
N SER A 403 -46.94 -31.81 -4.26
CA SER A 403 -47.53 -31.93 -5.62
C SER A 403 -48.06 -30.54 -6.14
N ILE A 404 -49.08 -30.48 -7.02
CA ILE A 404 -49.74 -29.26 -7.59
C ILE A 404 -51.26 -29.55 -7.85
N PRO A 405 -52.15 -28.55 -8.14
CA PRO A 405 -52.51 -28.25 -9.56
C PRO A 405 -53.00 -26.82 -9.93
N MET A 406 -52.75 -26.43 -11.20
CA MET A 406 -53.62 -25.69 -12.16
C MET A 406 -54.17 -24.25 -11.85
N THR A 407 -53.85 -23.15 -12.58
CA THR A 407 -54.05 -22.71 -14.01
C THR A 407 -55.45 -22.12 -14.32
N PRO A 408 -55.63 -21.09 -15.21
CA PRO A 408 -54.98 -20.94 -16.53
C PRO A 408 -54.54 -19.55 -17.05
N THR A 409 -53.99 -19.61 -18.27
CA THR A 409 -53.38 -18.65 -19.23
C THR A 409 -54.45 -17.85 -20.04
N PRO A 410 -54.18 -16.96 -21.05
CA PRO A 410 -53.02 -16.83 -21.98
C PRO A 410 -52.57 -15.36 -22.34
N THR A 411 -51.74 -15.00 -23.35
CA THR A 411 -51.26 -15.69 -24.59
C THR A 411 -49.96 -15.10 -25.21
N SER A 412 -48.96 -15.94 -25.55
CA SER A 412 -48.06 -15.87 -26.77
C SER A 412 -47.13 -14.64 -27.01
N ARG A 413 -46.07 -14.61 -27.86
CA ARG A 413 -45.47 -15.44 -28.95
C ARG A 413 -43.91 -15.33 -28.91
N THR A 414 -43.09 -16.40 -28.80
CA THR A 414 -42.54 -17.42 -29.78
C THR A 414 -41.19 -17.09 -30.48
N ALA A 415 -40.41 -18.14 -30.81
CA ALA A 415 -39.09 -18.22 -31.51
C ALA A 415 -37.83 -18.06 -30.62
N THR A 416 -36.83 -18.95 -30.45
CA THR A 416 -36.53 -20.39 -30.79
C THR A 416 -35.33 -20.64 -31.74
N CYS A 417 -34.20 -21.10 -31.18
CA CYS A 417 -33.10 -21.96 -31.74
C CYS A 417 -32.39 -21.53 -33.07
N CYS A 418 -31.17 -21.97 -33.45
CA CYS A 418 -30.24 -23.00 -32.93
C CYS A 418 -28.79 -22.83 -33.46
N CYS A 419 -27.82 -23.52 -32.84
CA CYS A 419 -26.50 -23.94 -33.39
C CYS A 419 -25.47 -22.85 -33.83
N GLY A 420 -24.19 -23.26 -33.92
CA GLY A 420 -23.04 -22.40 -34.30
C GLY A 420 -21.89 -23.21 -34.90
N TRP A 421 -20.73 -22.57 -35.17
CA TRP A 421 -19.55 -23.24 -35.73
C TRP A 421 -18.21 -22.58 -35.36
N LEU A 422 -17.10 -23.22 -35.76
CA LEU A 422 -15.72 -22.81 -35.45
C LEU A 422 -15.18 -21.76 -36.44
N GLY A 423 -14.17 -20.96 -36.04
CA GLY A 423 -13.30 -20.33 -37.06
C GLY A 423 -12.41 -19.17 -36.61
N ARG A 424 -11.11 -19.45 -36.46
CA ARG A 424 -9.98 -18.50 -36.35
C ARG A 424 -10.11 -17.23 -37.24
N ARG A 425 -9.72 -16.05 -36.74
CA ARG A 425 -8.45 -15.38 -37.09
C ARG A 425 -8.21 -14.08 -36.29
N SER A 426 -6.94 -13.68 -36.27
CA SER A 426 -6.41 -12.44 -35.70
C SER A 426 -6.68 -11.22 -36.58
N ALA A 427 -6.96 -10.07 -35.96
CA ALA A 427 -6.76 -8.75 -36.55
C ALA A 427 -6.32 -7.76 -35.45
N SER A 428 -5.22 -7.04 -35.67
CA SER A 428 -4.81 -5.90 -34.85
C SER A 428 -5.54 -4.63 -35.34
N ILE A 429 -5.95 -3.75 -34.41
CA ILE A 429 -6.45 -2.42 -34.75
C ILE A 429 -5.70 -1.39 -33.91
N SER A 430 -4.70 -0.77 -34.52
CA SER A 430 -4.07 0.46 -34.04
C SER A 430 -4.91 1.67 -34.46
N GLY A 431 -5.84 2.08 -33.59
CA GLY A 431 -6.66 3.28 -33.76
C GLY A 431 -5.87 4.57 -33.48
N TRP A 432 -5.99 5.57 -34.36
CA TRP A 432 -5.20 6.81 -34.30
C TRP A 432 -5.82 7.89 -33.41
N MET A 433 -4.95 8.78 -32.91
CA MET A 433 -5.35 10.06 -32.32
C MET A 433 -6.19 10.89 -33.30
N THR A 434 -7.22 11.57 -32.78
CA THR A 434 -7.82 12.75 -33.42
C THR A 434 -7.89 13.87 -32.39
N VAL A 435 -7.24 15.00 -32.67
CA VAL A 435 -7.14 16.13 -31.73
C VAL A 435 -8.42 16.96 -31.77
N ALA A 436 -9.20 16.93 -30.70
CA ALA A 436 -10.30 17.87 -30.50
C ALA A 436 -9.75 19.28 -30.27
N ARG A 437 -10.25 20.28 -31.01
CA ARG A 437 -9.81 21.67 -30.87
C ARG A 437 -10.56 22.38 -29.75
N ASN A 438 -9.81 23.13 -28.94
CA ASN A 438 -10.33 23.96 -27.85
C ASN A 438 -11.25 25.09 -28.37
N PRO A 439 -12.52 25.19 -27.93
CA PRO A 439 -13.37 26.35 -28.20
C PRO A 439 -13.00 27.53 -27.29
N ARG A 440 -12.98 28.74 -27.84
CA ARG A 440 -12.73 29.96 -27.05
C ARG A 440 -13.92 30.27 -26.13
N ILE A 441 -13.63 30.65 -24.90
CA ILE A 441 -14.52 31.40 -24.01
C ILE A 441 -14.12 32.88 -24.14
N PRO A 442 -15.07 33.84 -24.15
CA PRO A 442 -14.79 35.27 -24.33
C PRO A 442 -14.02 35.91 -23.17
#